data_AF-A0AAX6DGR9-F1
#
_entry.id   AF-A0AAX6DGR9-F1
#
_cell.length_a   1.000
_cell.length_b   1.000
_cell.length_c   1.000
_cell.angle_alpha   90.00
_cell.angle_beta   90.00
_cell.angle_gamma   90.00
#
_symmetry.space_group_name_H-M   'P 1'
#
loop_
_entity.id
_entity.type
_entity.pdbx_description
1 polymer ?
#
loop_
_entity_poly.entity_id
_entity_poly.type
_entity_poly.pdbx_seq_one_letter_code
_entity_poly.pdbx_strand_id
1 'polypeptide(L)'
;MSGNSINEQLSQKTDVLGLKLWVVIGIAVGVLIFCVLAILVLCLTARSRRRLRSSSNHLPVTQIPTVSKEIKEVRVDQGLDNDFVAGMIHDKPNEKERLSKSKYADEKGLSDSFRHVESDDNSQSGEEGRSGTATVHRASISYNIAAPSPSTGLPDFSHLEWGHWFTLRDLELATNRFTKDNIIGEGGYGVVYRGSLINGTPVAVKKLLNHLGQAEKEFRVEVDAIGHVRHKNLVRLLGYCVEGTQRMLVYEYVNNGNLEQWLHGAMRQRGCLTWEARIKILLGTAKALAYLHEAIEPKVVHRDIKSSNILIDKEFDAKVSDFGLAKLLGAGKSHITTRVMGTFGYVAPEYANTGLLNEKSDIYSFGIVVLEAITGRDPVDYSRPANEVNLVDWLKLMVGSRRSEEVVDPDIETRPSTRALKRALLTALRCVDPDSEKRPKMSQVVRMLEPEEPMPHEGRRHRRNRSGNTETENSDTEKVTTPILRQR
;
A
#
# COMPACT_ATOMS: atom_id res chain seq x y z
N MET A 1 -56.40 -41.22 6.24
CA MET A 1 -57.39 -40.09 6.21
C MET A 1 -56.70 -38.85 6.78
N SER A 2 -57.20 -37.64 6.50
CA SER A 2 -56.58 -36.32 6.83
C SER A 2 -55.56 -35.78 5.82
N GLY A 3 -56.01 -35.51 4.58
CA GLY A 3 -55.30 -34.68 3.60
C GLY A 3 -56.14 -33.52 3.03
N ASN A 4 -57.48 -33.63 3.06
CA ASN A 4 -58.37 -32.70 2.36
C ASN A 4 -58.80 -31.47 3.21
N SER A 5 -58.71 -31.56 4.54
CA SER A 5 -59.29 -30.57 5.47
C SER A 5 -58.71 -29.15 5.33
N ILE A 6 -57.41 -29.02 5.07
CA ILE A 6 -56.73 -27.71 5.01
C ILE A 6 -57.10 -26.97 3.72
N ASN A 7 -57.21 -27.67 2.59
CA ASN A 7 -57.58 -27.08 1.30
C ASN A 7 -59.05 -26.62 1.29
N GLU A 8 -59.95 -27.35 1.96
CA GLU A 8 -61.34 -26.89 2.11
C GLU A 8 -61.41 -25.61 2.95
N GLN A 9 -60.72 -25.54 4.09
CA GLN A 9 -60.68 -24.33 4.92
C GLN A 9 -60.11 -23.11 4.19
N LEU A 10 -59.01 -23.26 3.43
CA LEU A 10 -58.43 -22.18 2.62
C LEU A 10 -59.32 -21.72 1.45
N SER A 11 -60.28 -22.55 1.04
CA SER A 11 -61.23 -22.27 -0.04
C SER A 11 -62.52 -21.59 0.40
N GLN A 12 -62.83 -21.60 1.71
CA GLN A 12 -64.01 -20.92 2.26
C GLN A 12 -63.93 -19.41 2.03
N LYS A 13 -65.10 -18.80 1.80
CA LYS A 13 -65.23 -17.35 1.64
C LYS A 13 -65.40 -16.70 3.01
N THR A 14 -64.67 -15.61 3.26
CA THR A 14 -64.84 -14.82 4.49
C THR A 14 -66.04 -13.88 4.38
N ASP A 15 -66.95 -13.91 5.36
CA ASP A 15 -68.24 -13.19 5.33
C ASP A 15 -68.12 -11.67 5.15
N VAL A 16 -67.01 -11.08 5.58
CA VAL A 16 -66.78 -9.62 5.55
C VAL A 16 -66.44 -9.09 4.14
N LEU A 17 -65.88 -9.94 3.25
CA LEU A 17 -65.34 -9.51 1.95
C LEU A 17 -65.71 -10.42 0.76
N GLY A 18 -66.34 -11.57 0.99
CA GLY A 18 -66.71 -12.54 -0.06
C GLY A 18 -65.54 -13.23 -0.79
N LEU A 19 -64.29 -12.87 -0.46
CA LEU A 19 -63.06 -13.44 -0.98
C LEU A 19 -62.71 -14.77 -0.31
N LYS A 20 -61.99 -15.64 -1.01
CA LYS A 20 -61.45 -16.90 -0.45
C LYS A 20 -60.39 -16.59 0.61
N LEU A 21 -60.36 -17.35 1.69
CA LEU A 21 -59.46 -17.14 2.83
C LEU A 21 -57.98 -17.02 2.43
N TRP A 22 -57.50 -17.85 1.49
CA TRP A 22 -56.10 -17.76 1.01
C TRP A 22 -55.76 -16.41 0.33
N VAL A 23 -56.73 -15.76 -0.33
CA VAL A 23 -56.54 -14.42 -0.93
C VAL A 23 -56.40 -13.36 0.15
N VAL A 24 -57.20 -13.44 1.22
CA VAL A 24 -57.11 -12.53 2.37
C VAL A 24 -55.77 -12.69 3.08
N ILE A 25 -55.29 -13.93 3.27
CA ILE A 25 -53.96 -14.23 3.82
C ILE A 25 -52.86 -13.66 2.92
N GLY A 26 -52.95 -13.84 1.60
CA GLY A 26 -51.99 -13.29 0.63
C GLY A 26 -51.89 -11.76 0.68
N ILE A 27 -53.04 -11.07 0.77
CA ILE A 27 -53.08 -9.61 0.92
C ILE A 27 -52.46 -9.18 2.26
N ALA A 28 -52.79 -9.85 3.37
CA ALA A 28 -52.24 -9.53 4.69
C ALA A 28 -50.71 -9.71 4.75
N VAL A 29 -50.18 -10.78 4.14
CA VAL A 29 -48.73 -11.00 4.03
C VAL A 29 -48.07 -9.94 3.12
N GLY A 30 -48.72 -9.57 2.00
CA GLY A 30 -48.23 -8.50 1.13
C GLY A 30 -48.14 -7.14 1.83
N VAL A 31 -49.17 -6.77 2.59
CA VAL A 31 -49.17 -5.55 3.42
C VAL A 31 -48.09 -5.60 4.51
N LEU A 32 -47.92 -6.74 5.19
CA LEU A 32 -46.87 -6.91 6.19
C LEU A 32 -45.46 -6.71 5.60
N ILE A 33 -45.18 -7.32 4.44
CA ILE A 33 -43.90 -7.16 3.74
C ILE A 33 -43.69 -5.69 3.34
N PHE A 34 -44.71 -5.02 2.80
CA PHE A 34 -44.63 -3.60 2.45
C PHE A 34 -44.33 -2.73 3.67
N CYS A 35 -45.00 -2.97 4.81
CA CYS A 35 -44.73 -2.25 6.06
C CYS A 35 -43.29 -2.46 6.56
N VAL A 36 -42.76 -3.69 6.51
CA VAL A 36 -41.37 -3.98 6.88
C VAL A 36 -40.38 -3.26 5.97
N LEU A 37 -40.61 -3.25 4.65
CA LEU A 37 -39.77 -2.52 3.69
C LEU A 37 -39.83 -1.01 3.91
N ALA A 38 -41.02 -0.44 4.18
CA ALA A 38 -41.18 0.98 4.49
C ALA A 38 -40.45 1.36 5.79
N ILE A 39 -40.52 0.53 6.84
CA ILE A 39 -39.77 0.72 8.08
C ILE A 39 -38.26 0.66 7.83
N LEU A 40 -37.77 -0.30 7.03
CA LEU A 40 -36.35 -0.37 6.65
C LEU A 40 -35.88 0.89 5.92
N VAL A 41 -36.65 1.40 4.95
CA VAL A 41 -36.34 2.66 4.25
C VAL A 41 -36.35 3.86 5.22
N LEU A 42 -37.30 3.93 6.16
CA LEU A 42 -37.32 4.96 7.20
C LEU A 42 -36.12 4.85 8.15
N CYS A 43 -35.73 3.64 8.55
CA CYS A 43 -34.53 3.41 9.38
C CYS A 43 -33.24 3.80 8.66
N LEU A 44 -33.12 3.49 7.36
CA LEU A 44 -31.96 3.84 6.53
C LEU A 44 -31.87 5.36 6.29
N THR A 45 -32.99 6.01 5.96
CA THR A 45 -33.04 7.47 5.79
C THR A 45 -32.84 8.22 7.11
N ALA A 46 -33.33 7.69 8.25
CA ALA A 46 -33.05 8.24 9.57
C ALA A 46 -31.58 8.06 9.98
N ARG A 47 -30.95 6.90 9.69
CA ARG A 47 -29.49 6.70 9.85
C ARG A 47 -28.69 7.69 9.00
N SER A 48 -29.09 7.90 7.75
CA SER A 48 -28.47 8.90 6.86
C SER A 48 -28.56 10.32 7.43
N ARG A 49 -29.75 10.77 7.86
CA ARG A 49 -29.92 12.10 8.48
C ARG A 49 -29.16 12.25 9.81
N ARG A 50 -29.03 11.19 10.62
CA ARG A 50 -28.19 11.21 11.85
C ARG A 50 -26.70 11.34 11.53
N ARG A 51 -26.19 10.65 10.49
CA ARG A 51 -24.81 10.84 10.01
C ARG A 51 -24.56 12.28 9.56
N LEU A 52 -25.49 12.88 8.81
CA LEU A 52 -25.36 14.27 8.36
C LEU A 52 -25.37 15.29 9.52
N ARG A 53 -26.26 15.13 10.50
CA ARG A 53 -26.29 16.02 11.69
C ARG A 53 -25.06 15.87 12.61
N SER A 54 -24.45 14.69 12.67
CA SER A 54 -23.23 14.48 13.47
C SER A 54 -21.98 15.16 12.89
N SER A 55 -22.03 15.62 11.63
CA SER A 55 -20.92 16.32 10.96
C SER A 55 -20.91 17.84 11.22
N SER A 56 -21.86 18.37 12.00
CA SER A 56 -22.06 19.81 12.21
C SER A 56 -21.68 20.25 13.63
N ASN A 57 -20.50 19.88 14.09
CA ASN A 57 -19.82 20.50 15.24
C ASN A 57 -18.41 20.91 14.80
N HIS A 58 -18.02 22.16 15.07
CA HIS A 58 -16.69 22.68 14.71
C HIS A 58 -15.58 21.82 15.34
N LEU A 59 -14.82 21.10 14.51
CA LEU A 59 -13.63 20.40 14.94
C LEU A 59 -12.45 21.38 15.04
N PRO A 60 -11.63 21.34 16.11
CA PRO A 60 -10.41 22.13 16.20
C PRO A 60 -9.37 21.65 15.18
N VAL A 61 -8.50 22.57 14.77
CA VAL A 61 -7.62 22.52 13.58
C VAL A 61 -6.60 21.36 13.55
N THR A 62 -6.48 20.56 14.63
CA THR A 62 -5.38 19.60 14.84
C THR A 62 -5.74 18.11 14.72
N GLN A 63 -7.01 17.73 14.52
CA GLN A 63 -7.41 16.31 14.46
C GLN A 63 -7.64 15.82 13.01
N ILE A 64 -7.07 14.66 12.66
CA ILE A 64 -7.35 13.94 11.42
C ILE A 64 -8.67 13.17 11.60
N PRO A 65 -9.63 13.23 10.66
CA PRO A 65 -10.88 12.47 10.76
C PRO A 65 -10.65 10.96 10.77
N THR A 66 -11.31 10.24 11.69
CA THR A 66 -11.23 8.79 11.82
C THR A 66 -11.66 8.08 10.54
N VAL A 67 -10.84 7.14 10.05
CA VAL A 67 -11.15 6.33 8.88
C VAL A 67 -12.15 5.23 9.25
N SER A 68 -13.32 5.23 8.59
CA SER A 68 -14.31 4.16 8.70
C SER A 68 -15.02 3.93 7.37
N LYS A 69 -14.28 3.42 6.38
CA LYS A 69 -14.82 2.76 5.19
C LYS A 69 -14.25 1.35 5.15
N GLU A 70 -15.13 0.35 5.26
CA GLU A 70 -14.77 -1.05 5.13
C GLU A 70 -14.49 -1.36 3.66
N ILE A 71 -13.21 -1.52 3.33
CA ILE A 71 -12.77 -1.92 1.99
C ILE A 71 -13.02 -3.42 1.81
N LYS A 72 -13.75 -3.80 0.76
CA LYS A 72 -13.98 -5.21 0.42
C LYS A 72 -12.69 -5.87 -0.07
N GLU A 73 -12.07 -6.64 0.80
CA GLU A 73 -10.93 -7.48 0.46
C GLU A 73 -11.34 -8.64 -0.44
N VAL A 74 -10.54 -8.93 -1.47
CA VAL A 74 -10.70 -10.16 -2.25
C VAL A 74 -10.11 -11.32 -1.46
N ARG A 75 -10.97 -12.20 -0.96
CA ARG A 75 -10.59 -13.42 -0.22
C ARG A 75 -11.10 -14.66 -0.97
N VAL A 76 -10.32 -15.15 -1.93
CA VAL A 76 -10.58 -16.46 -2.56
C VAL A 76 -9.88 -17.54 -1.75
N ASP A 77 -10.63 -18.44 -1.11
CA ASP A 77 -10.10 -19.67 -0.52
C ASP A 77 -10.13 -20.79 -1.56
N GLN A 78 -9.01 -21.45 -1.79
CA GLN A 78 -8.97 -22.68 -2.60
C GLN A 78 -9.15 -23.88 -1.66
N GLY A 79 -10.38 -24.35 -1.56
CA GLY A 79 -10.68 -25.66 -0.98
C GLY A 79 -10.19 -26.76 -1.91
N LEU A 80 -9.29 -27.62 -1.43
CA LEU A 80 -8.99 -28.90 -2.05
C LEU A 80 -10.06 -29.89 -1.60
N ASP A 81 -11.08 -30.12 -2.42
CA ASP A 81 -11.91 -31.32 -2.33
C ASP A 81 -11.88 -32.04 -3.68
N ASN A 82 -11.32 -33.25 -3.66
CA ASN A 82 -11.46 -34.21 -4.75
C ASN A 82 -12.87 -34.79 -4.66
N ASP A 83 -13.70 -34.57 -5.67
CA ASP A 83 -14.64 -35.58 -6.12
C ASP A 83 -14.99 -35.38 -7.60
N PHE A 84 -14.43 -36.25 -8.45
CA PHE A 84 -14.65 -36.26 -9.89
C PHE A 84 -15.53 -37.47 -10.22
N VAL A 85 -16.79 -37.24 -10.61
CA VAL A 85 -17.64 -38.29 -11.16
C VAL A 85 -18.09 -37.95 -12.58
N ALA A 86 -17.66 -38.84 -13.48
CA ALA A 86 -17.85 -38.95 -14.92
C ALA A 86 -19.09 -38.33 -15.61
N GLY A 87 -18.85 -37.82 -16.82
CA GLY A 87 -19.81 -37.75 -17.92
C GLY A 87 -19.11 -38.08 -19.25
N MET A 88 -19.42 -39.23 -19.85
CA MET A 88 -18.77 -39.77 -21.05
C MET A 88 -19.23 -39.08 -22.35
N ILE A 89 -18.35 -38.97 -23.36
CA ILE A 89 -18.59 -39.43 -24.76
C ILE A 89 -17.27 -40.00 -25.35
N HIS A 90 -17.38 -41.06 -26.16
CA HIS A 90 -16.30 -41.78 -26.85
C HIS A 90 -15.80 -41.07 -28.13
N ASP A 91 -14.51 -41.22 -28.50
CA ASP A 91 -14.12 -42.20 -29.55
C ASP A 91 -12.60 -42.44 -29.68
N LYS A 92 -12.22 -43.49 -30.44
CA LYS A 92 -10.89 -44.14 -30.59
C LYS A 92 -10.74 -44.67 -32.04
N PRO A 93 -9.63 -45.34 -32.46
CA PRO A 93 -8.18 -45.16 -32.19
C PRO A 93 -7.26 -45.33 -33.44
N ASN A 94 -5.98 -44.95 -33.33
CA ASN A 94 -4.75 -45.63 -33.85
C ASN A 94 -3.56 -44.63 -33.76
N GLU A 95 -2.27 -45.01 -33.72
CA GLU A 95 -1.61 -46.31 -33.99
C GLU A 95 -0.42 -46.57 -33.02
N LYS A 96 0.33 -47.66 -33.23
CA LYS A 96 1.41 -48.15 -32.35
C LYS A 96 2.77 -47.57 -32.76
N GLU A 97 3.71 -47.40 -31.81
CA GLU A 97 4.96 -48.20 -31.86
C GLU A 97 5.82 -48.26 -30.57
N ARG A 98 6.65 -49.31 -30.58
CA ARG A 98 7.61 -49.91 -29.63
C ARG A 98 8.53 -48.93 -28.88
N LEU A 99 8.71 -49.05 -27.55
CA LEU A 99 9.48 -50.06 -26.78
C LEU A 99 11.01 -49.84 -26.78
N SER A 100 11.54 -49.40 -25.63
CA SER A 100 12.81 -49.90 -25.09
C SER A 100 12.77 -49.89 -23.55
N LYS A 101 13.39 -50.90 -22.93
CA LYS A 101 13.52 -51.08 -21.47
C LYS A 101 14.99 -51.00 -21.10
N SER A 102 15.32 -50.42 -19.96
CA SER A 102 16.38 -50.96 -19.10
C SER A 102 15.99 -50.82 -17.63
N LYS A 103 16.15 -51.91 -16.88
CA LYS A 103 16.06 -51.97 -15.41
C LYS A 103 17.48 -52.06 -14.86
N TYR A 104 17.74 -51.45 -13.71
CA TYR A 104 18.45 -52.03 -12.55
C TYR A 104 18.01 -51.16 -11.34
N ALA A 105 17.19 -51.65 -10.41
CA ALA A 105 17.37 -52.70 -9.40
C ALA A 105 17.84 -52.12 -8.05
N ASP A 106 17.12 -52.45 -6.99
CA ASP A 106 17.29 -51.95 -5.62
C ASP A 106 18.55 -52.46 -4.93
N GLU A 107 18.98 -51.75 -3.87
CA GLU A 107 19.39 -52.43 -2.64
C GLU A 107 19.03 -51.63 -1.37
N LYS A 108 18.86 -52.33 -0.25
CA LYS A 108 18.38 -51.80 1.05
C LYS A 108 19.42 -51.94 2.15
N GLY A 109 19.38 -51.02 3.11
CA GLY A 109 20.01 -51.14 4.43
C GLY A 109 21.01 -50.02 4.72
N LEU A 110 21.25 -49.60 5.96
CA LEU A 110 20.61 -49.94 7.24
C LEU A 110 20.88 -48.81 8.24
N SER A 111 20.18 -48.82 9.38
CA SER A 111 20.31 -47.91 10.52
C SER A 111 21.73 -47.81 11.09
N ASP A 112 22.16 -46.60 11.53
CA ASP A 112 22.71 -46.42 12.88
C ASP A 112 22.60 -44.97 13.41
N SER A 113 22.65 -44.78 14.73
CA SER A 113 22.52 -43.48 15.41
C SER A 113 23.42 -43.33 16.64
N PHE A 114 24.31 -42.33 16.68
CA PHE A 114 25.06 -41.87 17.87
C PHE A 114 25.59 -40.43 17.60
N ARG A 115 25.88 -39.54 18.57
CA ARG A 115 25.35 -39.25 19.92
C ARG A 115 25.85 -37.85 20.35
N HIS A 116 25.33 -37.34 21.46
CA HIS A 116 25.87 -36.17 22.19
C HIS A 116 27.35 -36.34 22.58
N VAL A 117 28.04 -35.19 22.75
CA VAL A 117 29.23 -35.05 23.59
C VAL A 117 29.03 -33.82 24.49
N GLU A 118 28.99 -34.06 25.80
CA GLU A 118 29.16 -33.04 26.85
C GLU A 118 30.66 -32.94 27.20
N SER A 119 31.08 -31.85 27.83
CA SER A 119 32.44 -31.71 28.39
C SER A 119 32.48 -30.71 29.54
N ASP A 120 32.20 -31.21 30.74
CA ASP A 120 32.73 -30.65 31.99
C ASP A 120 34.01 -31.43 32.35
N ASP A 121 35.06 -30.78 32.89
CA ASP A 121 35.25 -30.71 34.36
C ASP A 121 36.61 -30.10 34.79
N ASN A 122 36.64 -29.62 36.04
CA ASN A 122 37.77 -29.43 36.98
C ASN A 122 38.88 -28.34 36.84
N SER A 123 38.64 -27.24 37.58
CA SER A 123 39.33 -26.82 38.83
C SER A 123 40.88 -26.87 39.01
N GLN A 124 41.48 -25.74 39.47
CA GLN A 124 41.91 -25.53 40.88
C GLN A 124 42.56 -24.14 41.13
N SER A 125 42.87 -23.84 42.41
CA SER A 125 43.08 -22.52 43.03
C SER A 125 44.55 -22.10 43.29
N GLY A 126 44.77 -20.81 43.59
CA GLY A 126 46.00 -20.28 44.18
C GLY A 126 45.88 -18.78 44.56
N GLU A 127 46.21 -18.43 45.81
CA GLU A 127 46.15 -17.07 46.37
C GLU A 127 47.52 -16.34 46.40
N GLU A 128 47.56 -15.17 47.08
CA GLU A 128 48.69 -14.24 47.34
C GLU A 128 49.03 -13.26 46.20
N GLY A 129 49.24 -11.95 46.42
CA GLY A 129 49.11 -11.14 47.64
C GLY A 129 50.23 -10.10 47.80
N ARG A 130 50.00 -8.80 47.51
CA ARG A 130 50.85 -7.71 48.03
C ARG A 130 50.23 -6.30 48.00
N SER A 131 50.71 -5.47 48.93
CA SER A 131 50.19 -4.14 49.30
C SER A 131 50.97 -2.97 48.67
N GLY A 132 50.34 -1.79 48.55
CA GLY A 132 50.98 -0.54 48.10
C GLY A 132 50.19 0.74 48.42
N THR A 133 50.71 1.54 49.37
CA THR A 133 50.21 2.86 49.81
C THR A 133 51.07 4.00 49.24
N ALA A 134 50.62 5.24 48.99
CA ALA A 134 49.32 5.93 49.16
C ALA A 134 49.17 7.03 48.06
N THR A 135 48.09 7.81 47.93
CA THR A 135 47.90 9.09 48.68
C THR A 135 46.55 9.74 48.30
N VAL A 136 45.93 10.47 49.24
CA VAL A 136 44.75 11.32 48.97
C VAL A 136 45.22 12.73 48.64
N HIS A 137 44.92 13.21 47.42
CA HIS A 137 44.98 14.64 47.09
C HIS A 137 43.64 15.11 46.53
N ARG A 138 42.97 15.96 47.31
CA ARG A 138 41.70 16.61 46.98
C ARG A 138 42.01 17.92 46.28
N ALA A 139 41.98 17.93 44.95
CA ALA A 139 42.08 19.15 44.15
C ALA A 139 40.74 19.39 43.42
N SER A 140 40.03 20.43 43.85
CA SER A 140 38.80 20.89 43.20
C SER A 140 39.15 21.52 41.85
N ILE A 141 38.70 20.92 40.75
CA ILE A 141 38.73 21.56 39.43
C ILE A 141 37.30 21.57 38.87
N SER A 142 36.83 22.77 38.56
CA SER A 142 35.50 23.04 38.02
C SER A 142 35.43 22.59 36.57
N TYR A 143 34.51 21.67 36.25
CA TYR A 143 34.19 21.31 34.87
C TYR A 143 32.84 21.89 34.49
N ASN A 144 32.80 22.60 33.37
CA ASN A 144 31.61 23.26 32.86
C ASN A 144 30.47 22.25 32.59
N ILE A 145 29.24 22.72 32.73
CA ILE A 145 28.03 21.95 32.40
C ILE A 145 28.02 21.67 30.89
N ALA A 146 28.49 20.48 30.50
CA ALA A 146 28.18 19.91 29.20
C ALA A 146 26.73 19.40 29.24
N ALA A 147 25.93 19.75 28.22
CA ALA A 147 24.53 19.35 28.16
C ALA A 147 24.41 17.81 28.11
N PRO A 148 23.43 17.21 28.82
CA PRO A 148 23.23 15.77 28.79
C PRO A 148 22.78 15.32 27.40
N SER A 149 23.41 14.26 26.89
CA SER A 149 23.04 13.61 25.63
C SER A 149 21.60 13.09 25.67
N PRO A 150 20.86 13.07 24.53
CA PRO A 150 19.41 12.84 24.49
C PRO A 150 18.98 11.37 24.66
N SER A 151 19.79 10.54 25.32
CA SER A 151 19.63 9.08 25.41
C SER A 151 19.17 8.57 26.78
N THR A 152 18.85 9.45 27.73
CA THR A 152 18.43 9.05 29.08
C THR A 152 16.93 8.75 29.11
N GLY A 153 16.54 7.46 29.09
CA GLY A 153 15.14 7.01 29.24
C GLY A 153 14.55 6.18 28.10
N LEU A 154 15.37 5.50 27.29
CA LEU A 154 14.92 4.56 26.26
C LEU A 154 14.93 3.11 26.82
N PRO A 155 13.92 2.26 26.52
CA PRO A 155 13.95 0.85 26.90
C PRO A 155 15.02 0.06 26.11
N ASP A 156 15.38 -1.11 26.64
CA ASP A 156 16.49 -1.95 26.17
C ASP A 156 16.44 -2.32 24.68
N PHE A 157 17.63 -2.57 24.13
CA PHE A 157 17.82 -2.96 22.73
C PHE A 157 17.14 -4.30 22.42
N SER A 158 16.56 -4.41 21.22
CA SER A 158 15.79 -5.60 20.83
C SER A 158 16.67 -6.81 20.53
N HIS A 159 16.15 -8.01 20.83
CA HIS A 159 16.74 -9.29 20.39
C HIS A 159 16.78 -9.49 18.86
N LEU A 160 16.22 -8.55 18.08
CA LEU A 160 16.18 -8.58 16.62
C LEU A 160 17.21 -7.62 15.98
N GLU A 161 18.12 -7.02 16.76
CA GLU A 161 19.15 -6.07 16.31
C GLU A 161 18.62 -4.75 15.70
N TRP A 162 17.30 -4.54 15.62
CA TRP A 162 16.69 -3.31 15.13
C TRP A 162 15.43 -2.90 15.91
N GLY A 163 15.21 -1.59 15.98
CA GLY A 163 14.02 -1.00 16.60
C GLY A 163 13.99 -1.11 18.13
N HIS A 164 12.96 -0.51 18.73
CA HIS A 164 12.76 -0.55 20.18
C HIS A 164 11.78 -1.65 20.58
N TRP A 165 12.09 -2.36 21.65
CA TRP A 165 11.11 -3.18 22.35
C TRP A 165 10.26 -2.25 23.24
N PHE A 166 8.95 -2.24 23.02
CA PHE A 166 7.99 -1.57 23.89
C PHE A 166 7.23 -2.60 24.71
N THR A 167 7.04 -2.32 25.99
CA THR A 167 6.10 -3.11 26.82
C THR A 167 4.65 -2.73 26.49
N LEU A 168 3.69 -3.59 26.84
CA LEU A 168 2.28 -3.22 26.78
C LEU A 168 2.02 -1.95 27.58
N ARG A 169 2.71 -1.79 28.72
CA ARG A 169 2.55 -0.64 29.60
C ARG A 169 2.98 0.69 28.95
N ASP A 170 4.08 0.69 28.19
CA ASP A 170 4.53 1.87 27.45
C ASP A 170 3.48 2.32 26.44
N LEU A 171 2.90 1.36 25.72
CA LEU A 171 1.89 1.63 24.68
C LEU A 171 0.52 1.98 25.26
N GLU A 172 0.14 1.42 26.41
CA GLU A 172 -1.02 1.88 27.18
C GLU A 172 -0.86 3.34 27.59
N LEU A 173 0.28 3.73 28.16
CA LEU A 173 0.53 5.12 28.56
C LEU A 173 0.53 6.04 27.33
N ALA A 174 1.24 5.65 26.26
CA ALA A 174 1.36 6.46 25.06
C ALA A 174 0.04 6.69 24.32
N THR A 175 -0.89 5.73 24.37
CA THR A 175 -2.19 5.79 23.66
C THR A 175 -3.37 6.20 24.55
N ASN A 176 -3.11 6.59 25.82
CA ASN A 176 -4.15 6.79 26.85
C ASN A 176 -5.10 5.58 26.95
N ARG A 177 -4.51 4.40 27.21
CA ARG A 177 -5.15 3.09 27.34
C ARG A 177 -5.99 2.71 26.11
N PHE A 178 -5.46 2.94 24.92
CA PHE A 178 -6.12 2.65 23.64
C PHE A 178 -7.52 3.27 23.53
N THR A 179 -7.70 4.51 24.00
CA THR A 179 -9.00 5.20 23.92
C THR A 179 -9.49 5.35 22.48
N LYS A 180 -10.81 5.32 22.29
CA LYS A 180 -11.44 5.46 20.97
C LYS A 180 -11.15 6.82 20.32
N ASP A 181 -10.95 7.86 21.12
CA ASP A 181 -10.62 9.22 20.64
C ASP A 181 -9.24 9.30 19.96
N ASN A 182 -8.38 8.30 20.19
CA ASN A 182 -7.07 8.18 19.55
C ASN A 182 -7.09 7.28 18.30
N ILE A 183 -8.22 6.68 17.91
CA ILE A 183 -8.29 5.84 16.70
C ILE A 183 -8.16 6.69 15.44
N ILE A 184 -7.10 6.44 14.68
CA ILE A 184 -6.82 7.09 13.39
C ILE A 184 -7.09 6.17 12.19
N GLY A 185 -7.16 4.85 12.40
CA GLY A 185 -7.59 3.89 11.39
C GLY A 185 -8.03 2.56 12.01
N GLU A 186 -8.95 1.87 11.34
CA GLU A 186 -9.50 0.57 11.73
C GLU A 186 -9.77 -0.26 10.48
N GLY A 187 -9.39 -1.55 10.50
CA GLY A 187 -9.56 -2.46 9.37
C GLY A 187 -9.28 -3.93 9.75
N GLY A 188 -9.33 -4.83 8.76
CA GLY A 188 -9.23 -6.28 8.98
C GLY A 188 -7.94 -6.74 9.67
N TYR A 189 -6.87 -5.95 9.57
CA TYR A 189 -5.54 -6.23 10.14
C TYR A 189 -5.33 -5.67 11.55
N GLY A 190 -6.19 -4.77 12.04
CA GLY A 190 -5.95 -4.10 13.31
C GLY A 190 -6.64 -2.76 13.49
N VAL A 191 -6.38 -2.16 14.66
CA VAL A 191 -6.76 -0.79 15.00
C VAL A 191 -5.48 0.03 15.19
N VAL A 192 -5.39 1.19 14.53
CA VAL A 192 -4.26 2.10 14.60
C VAL A 192 -4.62 3.27 15.51
N TYR A 193 -3.85 3.44 16.58
CA TYR A 193 -4.00 4.50 17.57
C TYR A 193 -2.91 5.55 17.40
N ARG A 194 -3.28 6.83 17.45
CA ARG A 194 -2.33 7.91 17.71
C ARG A 194 -1.85 7.83 19.16
N GLY A 195 -0.56 7.97 19.38
CA GLY A 195 0.03 8.06 20.70
C GLY A 195 1.15 9.08 20.78
N SER A 196 1.63 9.31 22.01
CA SER A 196 2.84 10.06 22.30
C SER A 196 3.69 9.24 23.25
N LEU A 197 4.93 8.91 22.87
CA LEU A 197 5.88 8.28 23.78
C LEU A 197 6.21 9.22 24.96
N ILE A 198 6.82 8.65 26.01
CA ILE A 198 7.20 9.37 27.25
C ILE A 198 8.08 10.60 26.95
N ASN A 199 8.94 10.51 25.91
CA ASN A 199 9.79 11.60 25.44
C ASN A 199 9.07 12.64 24.55
N GLY A 200 7.73 12.59 24.44
CA GLY A 200 6.92 13.47 23.60
C GLY A 200 6.88 13.11 22.10
N THR A 201 7.55 12.04 21.67
CA THR A 201 7.57 11.64 20.24
C THR A 201 6.19 11.13 19.81
N PRO A 202 5.56 11.73 18.78
CA PRO A 202 4.27 11.26 18.29
C PRO A 202 4.43 9.97 17.47
N VAL A 203 3.58 8.98 17.75
CA VAL A 203 3.65 7.64 17.15
C VAL A 203 2.27 7.15 16.68
N ALA A 204 2.28 6.24 15.72
CA ALA A 204 1.11 5.45 15.34
C ALA A 204 1.30 4.00 15.84
N VAL A 205 0.43 3.53 16.72
CA VAL A 205 0.48 2.19 17.31
C VAL A 205 -0.59 1.32 16.63
N LYS A 206 -0.18 0.45 15.72
CA LYS A 206 -1.03 -0.55 15.05
C LYS A 206 -1.15 -1.77 15.98
N LYS A 207 -2.30 -1.92 16.62
CA LYS A 207 -2.66 -3.08 17.45
C LYS A 207 -3.32 -4.13 16.56
N LEU A 208 -2.66 -5.26 16.35
CA LEU A 208 -3.15 -6.31 15.46
C LEU A 208 -4.31 -7.08 16.10
N LEU A 209 -5.34 -7.36 15.31
CA LEU A 209 -6.50 -8.13 15.76
C LEU A 209 -6.22 -9.64 15.66
N ASN A 210 -6.12 -10.31 16.80
CA ASN A 210 -5.80 -11.75 16.84
C ASN A 210 -7.02 -12.64 16.58
N HIS A 211 -7.54 -12.58 15.35
CA HIS A 211 -8.52 -13.55 14.86
C HIS A 211 -7.79 -14.81 14.38
N LEU A 212 -8.11 -15.98 14.98
CA LEU A 212 -7.64 -17.30 14.54
C LEU A 212 -6.10 -17.45 14.41
N GLY A 213 -5.31 -16.70 15.21
CA GLY A 213 -3.84 -16.75 15.18
C GLY A 213 -3.18 -15.96 14.04
N GLN A 214 -3.98 -15.27 13.21
CA GLN A 214 -3.49 -14.53 12.04
C GLN A 214 -2.56 -13.36 12.42
N ALA A 215 -2.75 -12.73 13.58
CA ALA A 215 -1.94 -11.59 14.02
C ALA A 215 -0.45 -11.91 14.15
N GLU A 216 -0.07 -13.13 14.55
CA GLU A 216 1.35 -13.56 14.63
C GLU A 216 2.00 -13.60 13.24
N LYS A 217 1.24 -14.06 12.24
CA LYS A 217 1.70 -14.17 10.85
C LYS A 217 1.87 -12.81 10.20
N GLU A 218 0.94 -11.89 10.44
CA GLU A 218 1.00 -10.52 9.93
C GLU A 218 2.09 -9.71 10.64
N PHE A 219 2.21 -9.87 11.97
CA PHE A 219 3.29 -9.29 12.76
C PHE A 219 4.65 -9.65 12.18
N ARG A 220 4.94 -10.95 12.01
CA ARG A 220 6.22 -11.42 11.47
C ARG A 220 6.44 -10.95 10.03
N VAL A 221 5.43 -11.02 9.16
CA VAL A 221 5.53 -10.50 7.79
C VAL A 221 5.94 -9.03 7.76
N GLU A 222 5.33 -8.20 8.60
CA GLU A 222 5.59 -6.76 8.61
C GLU A 222 6.97 -6.44 9.25
N VAL A 223 7.33 -7.12 10.34
CA VAL A 223 8.67 -7.09 10.98
C VAL A 223 9.77 -7.47 9.99
N ASP A 224 9.61 -8.60 9.27
CA ASP A 224 10.59 -9.11 8.31
C ASP A 224 10.71 -8.20 7.07
N ALA A 225 9.59 -7.63 6.60
CA ALA A 225 9.54 -6.83 5.38
C ALA A 225 10.02 -5.38 5.53
N ILE A 226 9.66 -4.69 6.62
CA ILE A 226 9.93 -3.25 6.78
C ILE A 226 10.86 -2.92 7.96
N GLY A 227 11.19 -3.89 8.81
CA GLY A 227 11.92 -3.67 10.05
C GLY A 227 13.26 -2.96 9.87
N HIS A 228 14.11 -3.49 8.99
CA HIS A 228 15.42 -2.91 8.64
C HIS A 228 15.34 -1.81 7.56
N VAL A 229 14.21 -1.68 6.87
CA VAL A 229 14.07 -0.78 5.71
C VAL A 229 13.98 0.68 6.15
N ARG A 230 14.78 1.55 5.53
CA ARG A 230 14.80 2.99 5.79
C ARG A 230 14.81 3.76 4.47
N HIS A 231 13.70 4.42 4.15
CA HIS A 231 13.57 5.28 2.99
C HIS A 231 12.64 6.45 3.32
N LYS A 232 12.93 7.66 2.82
CA LYS A 232 12.17 8.88 3.19
C LYS A 232 10.68 8.79 2.85
N ASN A 233 10.35 8.11 1.74
CA ASN A 233 8.97 7.91 1.26
C ASN A 233 8.33 6.59 1.76
N LEU A 234 8.88 5.98 2.82
CA LEU A 234 8.26 4.87 3.54
C LEU A 234 7.94 5.32 4.96
N VAL A 235 6.85 4.82 5.54
CA VAL A 235 6.58 5.01 6.97
C VAL A 235 7.55 4.12 7.76
N ARG A 236 8.37 4.75 8.60
CA ARG A 236 9.35 4.05 9.43
C ARG A 236 8.68 3.31 10.58
N LEU A 237 8.88 1.98 10.61
CA LEU A 237 8.66 1.15 11.80
C LEU A 237 9.77 1.44 12.83
N LEU A 238 9.37 1.94 14.01
CA LEU A 238 10.24 2.34 15.10
C LEU A 238 10.54 1.20 16.07
N GLY A 239 9.60 0.26 16.20
CA GLY A 239 9.69 -0.85 17.14
C GLY A 239 8.37 -1.61 17.26
N TYR A 240 8.29 -2.48 18.25
CA TYR A 240 7.17 -3.40 18.42
C TYR A 240 6.92 -3.76 19.89
N CYS A 241 5.75 -4.35 20.15
CA CYS A 241 5.38 -4.96 21.43
C CYS A 241 4.92 -6.41 21.18
N VAL A 242 5.55 -7.34 21.90
CA VAL A 242 5.24 -8.78 21.92
C VAL A 242 5.05 -9.17 23.39
N GLU A 243 3.80 -9.18 23.85
CA GLU A 243 3.48 -9.48 25.25
C GLU A 243 2.22 -10.37 25.33
N GLY A 244 2.39 -11.61 25.79
CA GLY A 244 1.34 -12.63 25.76
C GLY A 244 0.74 -12.81 24.35
N THR A 245 -0.56 -12.59 24.22
CA THR A 245 -1.29 -12.62 22.93
C THR A 245 -1.31 -11.28 22.19
N GLN A 246 -0.77 -10.21 22.77
CA GLN A 246 -0.74 -8.89 22.13
C GLN A 246 0.42 -8.81 21.14
N ARG A 247 0.11 -8.34 19.93
CA ARG A 247 1.09 -7.95 18.90
C ARG A 247 0.79 -6.53 18.48
N MET A 248 1.77 -5.64 18.62
CA MET A 248 1.63 -4.24 18.21
C MET A 248 2.88 -3.76 17.50
N LEU A 249 2.69 -2.90 16.51
CA LEU A 249 3.73 -2.31 15.67
C LEU A 249 3.68 -0.79 15.87
N VAL A 250 4.84 -0.16 16.09
CA VAL A 250 4.95 1.26 16.46
C VAL A 250 5.67 2.01 15.37
N TYR A 251 4.97 2.92 14.69
CA TYR A 251 5.49 3.70 13.56
C TYR A 251 5.65 5.17 13.91
N GLU A 252 6.41 5.90 13.08
CA GLU A 252 6.34 7.36 13.05
C GLU A 252 4.89 7.82 12.76
N TYR A 253 4.43 8.87 13.44
CA TYR A 253 3.12 9.46 13.16
C TYR A 253 3.21 10.45 11.99
N VAL A 254 2.54 10.15 10.88
CA VAL A 254 2.41 11.04 9.72
C VAL A 254 1.13 11.87 9.86
N ASN A 255 1.25 13.20 9.79
CA ASN A 255 0.28 14.12 10.40
C ASN A 255 -0.63 14.90 9.43
N ASN A 256 -0.70 14.53 8.14
CA ASN A 256 -1.53 15.22 7.14
C ASN A 256 -2.44 14.26 6.34
N GLY A 257 -2.87 13.16 6.95
CA GLY A 257 -3.84 12.22 6.39
C GLY A 257 -3.25 11.28 5.32
N ASN A 258 -4.12 10.69 4.50
CA ASN A 258 -3.75 9.86 3.36
C ASN A 258 -4.36 10.37 2.04
N LEU A 259 -3.88 9.86 0.90
CA LEU A 259 -4.31 10.32 -0.41
C LEU A 259 -5.82 10.10 -0.66
N GLU A 260 -6.41 9.00 -0.16
CA GLU A 260 -7.88 8.77 -0.26
C GLU A 260 -8.66 9.89 0.42
N GLN A 261 -8.24 10.30 1.61
CA GLN A 261 -8.90 11.37 2.38
C GLN A 261 -8.84 12.73 1.67
N TRP A 262 -7.77 12.99 0.91
CA TRP A 262 -7.60 14.22 0.13
C TRP A 262 -8.36 14.22 -1.20
N LEU A 263 -8.53 13.06 -1.85
CA LEU A 263 -9.26 12.95 -3.12
C LEU A 263 -10.78 12.79 -2.91
N HIS A 264 -11.18 11.95 -1.96
CA HIS A 264 -12.58 11.47 -1.81
C HIS A 264 -13.18 11.72 -0.43
N GLY A 265 -12.37 12.17 0.52
CA GLY A 265 -12.72 12.18 1.94
C GLY A 265 -12.76 13.57 2.60
N ALA A 266 -12.70 13.56 3.93
CA ALA A 266 -12.90 14.74 4.75
C ALA A 266 -11.77 15.78 4.67
N MET A 267 -10.58 15.44 4.14
CA MET A 267 -9.49 16.42 3.98
C MET A 267 -9.77 17.44 2.86
N ARG A 268 -10.71 17.16 1.94
CA ARG A 268 -11.24 18.14 0.98
C ARG A 268 -11.78 19.42 1.63
N GLN A 269 -12.23 19.35 2.89
CA GLN A 269 -12.67 20.54 3.65
C GLN A 269 -11.51 21.50 3.98
N ARG A 270 -10.25 21.05 3.87
CA ARG A 270 -9.04 21.85 4.05
C ARG A 270 -8.47 22.41 2.73
N GLY A 271 -9.10 22.07 1.59
CA GLY A 271 -8.65 22.42 0.25
C GLY A 271 -8.46 21.18 -0.64
N CYS A 272 -8.14 21.42 -1.92
CA CYS A 272 -7.89 20.38 -2.91
C CYS A 272 -6.39 20.27 -3.21
N LEU A 273 -5.89 19.06 -3.50
CA LEU A 273 -4.51 18.89 -3.94
C LEU A 273 -4.32 19.47 -5.35
N THR A 274 -3.38 20.42 -5.48
CA THR A 274 -2.96 20.95 -6.79
C THR A 274 -2.32 19.86 -7.65
N TRP A 275 -2.23 20.08 -8.96
CA TRP A 275 -1.58 19.14 -9.86
C TRP A 275 -0.14 18.83 -9.42
N GLU A 276 0.62 19.85 -9.02
CA GLU A 276 2.00 19.75 -8.57
C GLU A 276 2.11 18.89 -7.31
N ALA A 277 1.21 19.09 -6.34
CA ALA A 277 1.15 18.29 -5.12
C ALA A 277 0.83 16.81 -5.44
N ARG A 278 -0.13 16.56 -6.32
CA ARG A 278 -0.47 15.18 -6.76
C ARG A 278 0.71 14.51 -7.45
N ILE A 279 1.40 15.19 -8.37
CA ILE A 279 2.60 14.65 -9.02
C ILE A 279 3.75 14.43 -8.03
N LYS A 280 3.96 15.35 -7.06
CA LYS A 280 4.95 15.16 -5.99
C LYS A 280 4.67 13.90 -5.17
N ILE A 281 3.43 13.70 -4.75
CA ILE A 281 2.97 12.52 -4.00
C ILE A 281 3.21 11.24 -4.81
N LEU A 282 2.73 11.19 -6.06
CA LEU A 282 2.91 10.03 -6.95
C LEU A 282 4.39 9.71 -7.19
N LEU A 283 5.24 10.72 -7.35
CA LEU A 283 6.69 10.55 -7.52
C LEU A 283 7.36 10.02 -6.25
N GLY A 284 6.95 10.46 -5.06
CA GLY A 284 7.41 9.92 -3.78
C GLY A 284 7.05 8.45 -3.62
N THR A 285 5.80 8.08 -3.89
CA THR A 285 5.33 6.69 -3.91
C THR A 285 6.08 5.83 -4.94
N ALA A 286 6.34 6.37 -6.14
CA ALA A 286 7.11 5.65 -7.16
C ALA A 286 8.55 5.38 -6.71
N LYS A 287 9.19 6.35 -6.04
CA LYS A 287 10.55 6.21 -5.48
C LYS A 287 10.59 5.19 -4.33
N ALA A 288 9.56 5.15 -3.49
CA ALA A 288 9.41 4.12 -2.47
C ALA A 288 9.32 2.70 -3.05
N LEU A 289 8.49 2.49 -4.08
CA LEU A 289 8.36 1.18 -4.70
C LEU A 289 9.61 0.77 -5.47
N ALA A 290 10.26 1.70 -6.19
CA ALA A 290 11.55 1.45 -6.84
C ALA A 290 12.62 0.98 -5.83
N TYR A 291 12.65 1.58 -4.63
CA TYR A 291 13.53 1.12 -3.56
C TYR A 291 13.21 -0.33 -3.13
N LEU A 292 11.94 -0.64 -2.87
CA LEU A 292 11.49 -1.96 -2.41
C LEU A 292 11.71 -3.09 -3.45
N HIS A 293 11.60 -2.77 -4.74
CA HIS A 293 11.68 -3.75 -5.83
C HIS A 293 13.07 -3.89 -6.45
N GLU A 294 13.93 -2.87 -6.35
CA GLU A 294 15.18 -2.78 -7.13
C GLU A 294 16.42 -2.44 -6.30
N ALA A 295 16.29 -1.93 -5.06
CA ALA A 295 17.41 -1.49 -4.23
C ALA A 295 17.69 -2.36 -2.99
N ILE A 296 16.82 -3.34 -2.67
CA ILE A 296 16.97 -4.26 -1.54
C ILE A 296 16.81 -5.72 -1.98
N GLU A 297 17.48 -6.62 -1.28
CA GLU A 297 17.41 -8.07 -1.45
C GLU A 297 17.21 -8.71 -0.06
N PRO A 298 16.18 -9.57 0.14
CA PRO A 298 15.12 -9.92 -0.81
C PRO A 298 14.23 -8.73 -1.18
N LYS A 299 13.72 -8.73 -2.41
CA LYS A 299 12.75 -7.72 -2.86
C LYS A 299 11.49 -7.78 -2.01
N VAL A 300 10.89 -6.63 -1.73
CA VAL A 300 9.62 -6.54 -0.98
C VAL A 300 8.49 -6.17 -1.95
N VAL A 301 7.55 -7.09 -2.16
CA VAL A 301 6.29 -6.82 -2.87
C VAL A 301 5.24 -6.40 -1.83
N HIS A 302 4.70 -5.19 -1.96
CA HIS A 302 3.79 -4.58 -0.99
C HIS A 302 2.37 -5.14 -1.07
N ARG A 303 1.89 -5.48 -2.28
CA ARG A 303 0.65 -6.20 -2.60
C ARG A 303 -0.67 -5.48 -2.31
N ASP A 304 -0.65 -4.36 -1.59
CA ASP A 304 -1.83 -3.53 -1.28
C ASP A 304 -1.53 -2.03 -1.42
N ILE A 305 -0.97 -1.65 -2.57
CA ILE A 305 -0.77 -0.25 -2.96
C ILE A 305 -2.12 0.36 -3.35
N LYS A 306 -2.53 1.38 -2.60
CA LYS A 306 -3.79 2.12 -2.76
C LYS A 306 -3.71 3.51 -2.14
N SER A 307 -4.61 4.42 -2.50
CA SER A 307 -4.59 5.80 -1.98
C SER A 307 -4.70 5.91 -0.45
N SER A 308 -5.39 4.99 0.23
CA SER A 308 -5.47 4.98 1.70
C SER A 308 -4.18 4.53 2.40
N ASN A 309 -3.29 3.81 1.71
CA ASN A 309 -1.98 3.35 2.20
C ASN A 309 -0.83 4.30 1.80
N ILE A 310 -1.14 5.46 1.23
CA ILE A 310 -0.19 6.53 0.91
C ILE A 310 -0.48 7.69 1.87
N LEU A 311 0.26 7.71 2.98
CA LEU A 311 0.19 8.81 3.93
C LEU A 311 0.90 10.04 3.36
N ILE A 312 0.44 11.21 3.77
CA ILE A 312 0.97 12.51 3.33
C ILE A 312 1.40 13.26 4.60
N ASP A 313 2.60 13.86 4.58
CA ASP A 313 3.06 14.73 5.66
C ASP A 313 2.73 16.21 5.43
N LYS A 314 3.12 17.07 6.38
CA LYS A 314 2.88 18.52 6.31
C LYS A 314 3.64 19.23 5.19
N GLU A 315 4.68 18.60 4.63
CA GLU A 315 5.41 19.08 3.44
C GLU A 315 4.76 18.59 2.12
N PHE A 316 3.68 17.81 2.19
CA PHE A 316 3.09 17.07 1.06
C PHE A 316 4.05 16.07 0.41
N ASP A 317 4.99 15.52 1.17
CA ASP A 317 5.75 14.34 0.78
C ASP A 317 4.96 13.06 1.10
N ALA A 318 5.02 12.08 0.19
CA ALA A 318 4.33 10.80 0.33
C ALA A 318 5.14 9.81 1.17
N LYS A 319 4.46 9.06 2.04
CA LYS A 319 5.00 7.92 2.80
C LYS A 319 4.09 6.71 2.63
N VAL A 320 4.59 5.65 1.99
CA VAL A 320 3.85 4.39 1.83
C VAL A 320 3.81 3.62 3.16
N SER A 321 2.66 3.07 3.50
CA SER A 321 2.35 2.43 4.78
C SER A 321 1.59 1.10 4.63
N ASP A 322 1.50 0.34 5.72
CA ASP A 322 0.73 -0.91 5.86
C ASP A 322 1.29 -2.09 5.06
N PHE A 323 2.35 -2.71 5.61
CA PHE A 323 3.05 -3.85 5.01
C PHE A 323 2.47 -5.20 5.48
N GLY A 324 1.31 -5.24 6.13
CA GLY A 324 0.72 -6.46 6.68
C GLY A 324 0.45 -7.58 5.66
N LEU A 325 0.26 -7.21 4.38
CA LEU A 325 0.07 -8.14 3.26
C LEU A 325 1.35 -8.49 2.49
N ALA A 326 2.48 -7.83 2.79
CA ALA A 326 3.70 -7.87 2.00
C ALA A 326 4.32 -9.27 1.86
N LYS A 327 5.20 -9.42 0.86
CA LYS A 327 5.95 -10.65 0.60
C LYS A 327 7.39 -10.39 0.18
N LEU A 328 8.29 -11.21 0.73
CA LEU A 328 9.70 -11.26 0.34
C LEU A 328 9.86 -12.16 -0.90
N LEU A 329 10.24 -11.56 -2.02
CA LEU A 329 10.60 -12.25 -3.26
C LEU A 329 12.13 -12.40 -3.29
N GLY A 330 12.61 -13.58 -2.89
CA GLY A 330 14.04 -13.86 -2.82
C GLY A 330 14.71 -14.09 -4.18
N ALA A 331 16.02 -13.86 -4.21
CA ALA A 331 16.91 -13.95 -5.35
C ALA A 331 16.59 -15.08 -6.34
N GLY A 332 16.58 -14.74 -7.63
CA GLY A 332 16.36 -15.68 -8.73
C GLY A 332 14.91 -16.14 -8.93
N LYS A 333 13.98 -15.85 -8.02
CA LYS A 333 12.56 -16.18 -8.20
C LYS A 333 11.85 -15.12 -9.06
N SER A 334 11.03 -15.57 -10.01
CA SER A 334 10.21 -14.70 -10.87
C SER A 334 8.86 -14.34 -10.27
N HIS A 335 8.37 -15.12 -9.30
CA HIS A 335 7.09 -14.92 -8.63
C HIS A 335 7.02 -15.69 -7.30
N ILE A 336 5.96 -15.42 -6.53
CA ILE A 336 5.55 -16.13 -5.33
C ILE A 336 4.13 -16.64 -5.56
N THR A 337 3.93 -17.96 -5.52
CA THR A 337 2.58 -18.53 -5.49
C THR A 337 1.96 -18.29 -4.12
N THR A 338 0.88 -17.52 -4.06
CA THR A 338 0.19 -17.20 -2.81
C THR A 338 -1.30 -16.96 -3.06
N ARG A 339 -2.13 -17.19 -2.03
CA ARG A 339 -3.56 -16.81 -2.06
C ARG A 339 -3.73 -15.38 -2.58
N VAL A 340 -4.75 -15.11 -3.39
CA VAL A 340 -5.07 -13.74 -3.81
C VAL A 340 -5.56 -12.93 -2.60
N MET A 341 -4.89 -11.81 -2.33
CA MET A 341 -5.28 -10.81 -1.32
C MET A 341 -4.90 -9.42 -1.84
N GLY A 342 -5.59 -8.39 -1.36
CA GLY A 342 -5.41 -7.00 -1.76
C GLY A 342 -6.76 -6.32 -1.98
N THR A 343 -6.71 -5.02 -2.25
CA THR A 343 -7.91 -4.19 -2.41
C THR A 343 -8.54 -4.30 -3.80
N PHE A 344 -9.83 -4.62 -3.86
CA PHE A 344 -10.58 -4.69 -5.13
C PHE A 344 -10.49 -3.37 -5.91
N GLY A 345 -10.29 -3.45 -7.23
CA GLY A 345 -10.00 -2.31 -8.10
C GLY A 345 -8.51 -1.99 -8.27
N TYR A 346 -7.65 -2.39 -7.34
CA TYR A 346 -6.19 -2.21 -7.42
C TYR A 346 -5.42 -3.50 -7.72
N VAL A 347 -6.01 -4.67 -7.44
CA VAL A 347 -5.39 -5.98 -7.70
C VAL A 347 -5.18 -6.20 -9.21
N ALA A 348 -3.96 -6.58 -9.59
CA ALA A 348 -3.59 -6.87 -10.96
C ALA A 348 -4.30 -8.12 -11.53
N PRO A 349 -4.75 -8.11 -12.81
CA PRO A 349 -5.59 -9.16 -13.37
C PRO A 349 -4.90 -10.53 -13.46
N GLU A 350 -3.61 -10.56 -13.80
CA GLU A 350 -2.83 -11.80 -13.84
C GLU A 350 -2.67 -12.42 -12.46
N TYR A 351 -2.47 -11.59 -11.42
CA TYR A 351 -2.36 -12.06 -10.04
C TYR A 351 -3.72 -12.57 -9.54
N ALA A 352 -4.82 -11.86 -9.82
CA ALA A 352 -6.18 -12.30 -9.49
C ALA A 352 -6.54 -13.67 -10.13
N ASN A 353 -6.10 -13.90 -11.37
CA ASN A 353 -6.42 -15.12 -12.11
C ASN A 353 -5.52 -16.31 -11.76
N THR A 354 -4.26 -16.08 -11.37
CA THR A 354 -3.25 -17.15 -11.24
C THR A 354 -2.71 -17.36 -9.82
N GLY A 355 -2.86 -16.38 -8.91
CA GLY A 355 -2.21 -16.40 -7.60
C GLY A 355 -0.69 -16.22 -7.64
N LEU A 356 -0.10 -15.92 -8.81
CA LEU A 356 1.33 -15.65 -8.97
C LEU A 356 1.60 -14.16 -8.70
N LEU A 357 2.26 -13.87 -7.59
CA LEU A 357 2.59 -12.50 -7.16
C LEU A 357 4.03 -12.13 -7.51
N ASN A 358 4.25 -10.94 -8.06
CA ASN A 358 5.57 -10.34 -8.26
C ASN A 358 5.51 -8.80 -8.20
N GLU A 359 6.62 -8.10 -8.44
CA GLU A 359 6.67 -6.64 -8.44
C GLU A 359 5.76 -5.99 -9.49
N LYS A 360 5.42 -6.70 -10.58
CA LYS A 360 4.52 -6.18 -11.64
C LYS A 360 3.09 -6.01 -11.15
N SER A 361 2.70 -6.70 -10.07
CA SER A 361 1.40 -6.51 -9.42
C SER A 361 1.34 -5.16 -8.70
N ASP A 362 2.39 -4.78 -7.96
CA ASP A 362 2.49 -3.45 -7.33
C ASP A 362 2.54 -2.32 -8.38
N ILE A 363 3.23 -2.54 -9.50
CA ILE A 363 3.27 -1.58 -10.63
C ILE A 363 1.86 -1.32 -11.17
N TYR A 364 1.03 -2.37 -11.33
CA TYR A 364 -0.37 -2.21 -11.74
C TYR A 364 -1.16 -1.39 -10.73
N SER A 365 -1.09 -1.75 -9.44
CA SER A 365 -1.78 -1.04 -8.37
C SER A 365 -1.35 0.43 -8.27
N PHE A 366 -0.06 0.73 -8.46
CA PHE A 366 0.44 2.10 -8.59
C PHE A 366 -0.15 2.82 -9.81
N GLY A 367 -0.28 2.14 -10.96
CA GLY A 367 -0.96 2.68 -12.14
C GLY A 367 -2.40 3.11 -11.85
N ILE A 368 -3.14 2.33 -11.06
CA ILE A 368 -4.49 2.69 -10.58
C ILE A 368 -4.45 3.96 -9.71
N VAL A 369 -3.53 4.05 -8.75
CA VAL A 369 -3.33 5.26 -7.91
C VAL A 369 -3.01 6.50 -8.76
N VAL A 370 -2.23 6.37 -9.84
CA VAL A 370 -1.97 7.49 -10.76
C VAL A 370 -3.27 7.95 -11.45
N LEU A 371 -4.13 7.02 -11.89
CA LEU A 371 -5.41 7.36 -12.50
C LEU A 371 -6.37 8.02 -11.51
N GLU A 372 -6.49 7.45 -10.32
CA GLU A 372 -7.30 7.97 -9.22
C GLU A 372 -6.88 9.41 -8.87
N ALA A 373 -5.58 9.66 -8.72
CA ALA A 373 -5.03 10.98 -8.46
C ALA A 373 -5.22 11.98 -9.62
N ILE A 374 -5.14 11.56 -10.89
CA ILE A 374 -5.38 12.46 -12.04
C ILE A 374 -6.86 12.82 -12.16
N THR A 375 -7.76 11.87 -11.88
CA THR A 375 -9.18 11.92 -12.28
C THR A 375 -10.13 12.30 -11.15
N GLY A 376 -9.72 12.17 -9.88
CA GLY A 376 -10.59 12.36 -8.73
C GLY A 376 -11.72 11.32 -8.63
N ARG A 377 -11.63 10.20 -9.35
CA ARG A 377 -12.61 9.10 -9.35
C ARG A 377 -12.11 7.93 -8.52
N ASP A 378 -13.00 7.32 -7.73
CA ASP A 378 -12.76 5.99 -7.15
C ASP A 378 -12.41 4.97 -8.26
N PRO A 379 -11.47 4.03 -8.04
CA PRO A 379 -11.12 3.00 -9.03
C PRO A 379 -12.27 2.08 -9.45
N VAL A 380 -13.26 1.91 -8.56
CA VAL A 380 -14.49 1.15 -8.81
C VAL A 380 -15.68 1.91 -8.24
N ASP A 381 -16.61 2.31 -9.11
CA ASP A 381 -17.81 3.07 -8.72
C ASP A 381 -19.09 2.45 -9.34
N TYR A 382 -19.79 1.62 -8.55
CA TYR A 382 -21.03 0.96 -8.96
C TYR A 382 -22.24 1.92 -9.11
N SER A 383 -22.12 3.21 -8.79
CA SER A 383 -23.17 4.19 -9.07
C SER A 383 -23.17 4.67 -10.52
N ARG A 384 -22.11 4.34 -11.28
CA ARG A 384 -21.93 4.71 -12.69
C ARG A 384 -22.49 3.68 -13.67
N PRO A 385 -22.72 4.07 -14.94
CA PRO A 385 -23.03 3.13 -16.02
C PRO A 385 -22.00 2.00 -16.10
N ALA A 386 -22.41 0.80 -16.55
CA ALA A 386 -21.58 -0.41 -16.54
C ALA A 386 -20.19 -0.24 -17.21
N ASN A 387 -20.09 0.57 -18.27
CA ASN A 387 -18.86 0.91 -18.99
C ASN A 387 -17.99 1.99 -18.30
N GLU A 388 -18.47 2.57 -17.20
CA GLU A 388 -17.77 3.56 -16.37
C GLU A 388 -17.48 3.07 -14.95
N VAL A 389 -17.93 1.86 -14.57
CA VAL A 389 -17.73 1.31 -13.22
C VAL A 389 -16.25 1.09 -12.92
N ASN A 390 -15.46 0.60 -13.89
CA ASN A 390 -14.01 0.43 -13.75
C ASN A 390 -13.26 1.62 -14.34
N LEU A 391 -12.36 2.21 -13.54
CA LEU A 391 -11.61 3.42 -13.91
C LEU A 391 -10.70 3.23 -15.13
N VAL A 392 -10.12 2.05 -15.31
CA VAL A 392 -9.24 1.74 -16.46
C VAL A 392 -10.05 1.63 -17.75
N ASP A 393 -11.22 1.01 -17.72
CA ASP A 393 -12.08 0.86 -18.90
C ASP A 393 -12.76 2.17 -19.29
N TRP A 394 -13.16 2.98 -18.31
CA TRP A 394 -13.58 4.36 -18.54
C TRP A 394 -12.47 5.18 -19.22
N LEU A 395 -11.23 5.09 -18.74
CA LEU A 395 -10.11 5.82 -19.35
C LEU A 395 -9.87 5.38 -20.80
N LYS A 396 -9.90 4.07 -21.09
CA LYS A 396 -9.77 3.55 -22.47
C LYS A 396 -10.83 4.16 -23.38
N LEU A 397 -12.07 4.25 -22.91
CA LEU A 397 -13.17 4.90 -23.64
C LEU A 397 -12.87 6.37 -23.92
N MET A 398 -12.48 7.14 -22.90
CA MET A 398 -12.17 8.57 -23.05
C MET A 398 -10.99 8.82 -24.01
N VAL A 399 -9.94 8.01 -23.94
CA VAL A 399 -8.78 8.09 -24.84
C VAL A 399 -9.17 7.70 -26.27
N GLY A 400 -9.92 6.60 -26.45
CA GLY A 400 -10.42 6.17 -27.76
C GLY A 400 -11.33 7.20 -28.43
N SER A 401 -12.16 7.90 -27.66
CA SER A 401 -13.00 9.01 -28.12
C SER A 401 -12.25 10.34 -28.32
N ARG A 402 -10.92 10.38 -28.15
CA ARG A 402 -10.07 11.60 -28.21
C ARG A 402 -10.40 12.68 -27.16
N ARG A 403 -11.03 12.29 -26.05
CA ARG A 403 -11.46 13.15 -24.93
C ARG A 403 -10.50 13.10 -23.73
N SER A 404 -9.22 12.81 -23.97
CA SER A 404 -8.21 12.62 -22.91
C SER A 404 -7.94 13.86 -22.04
N GLU A 405 -8.36 15.05 -22.46
CA GLU A 405 -8.19 16.30 -21.67
C GLU A 405 -9.36 16.54 -20.70
N GLU A 406 -10.49 15.83 -20.88
CA GLU A 406 -11.65 15.89 -19.99
C GLU A 406 -11.53 14.95 -18.78
N VAL A 407 -10.48 14.14 -18.72
CA VAL A 407 -10.29 13.15 -17.62
C VAL A 407 -9.70 13.76 -16.35
N VAL A 408 -9.20 15.01 -16.42
CA VAL A 408 -8.64 15.72 -15.27
C VAL A 408 -9.73 16.00 -14.26
N ASP A 409 -9.45 15.71 -12.99
CA ASP A 409 -10.30 16.06 -11.86
C ASP A 409 -10.76 17.54 -11.94
N PRO A 410 -12.08 17.80 -11.98
CA PRO A 410 -12.63 19.16 -12.00
C PRO A 410 -12.21 20.04 -10.81
N ASP A 411 -11.83 19.44 -9.68
CA ASP A 411 -11.41 20.15 -8.48
C ASP A 411 -9.95 20.66 -8.53
N ILE A 412 -9.21 20.35 -9.60
CA ILE A 412 -7.88 20.91 -9.85
C ILE A 412 -8.02 22.32 -10.44
N GLU A 413 -7.82 23.33 -9.59
CA GLU A 413 -7.94 24.76 -9.91
C GLU A 413 -7.07 25.18 -11.12
N THR A 414 -5.76 24.89 -11.07
CA THR A 414 -4.85 25.14 -12.19
C THR A 414 -4.66 23.86 -13.00
N ARG A 415 -5.31 23.77 -14.16
CA ARG A 415 -5.19 22.60 -15.04
C ARG A 415 -3.75 22.41 -15.53
N PRO A 416 -3.26 21.15 -15.62
CA PRO A 416 -1.95 20.86 -16.18
C PRO A 416 -1.87 21.19 -17.67
N SER A 417 -0.66 21.46 -18.15
CA SER A 417 -0.41 21.48 -19.59
C SER A 417 -0.74 20.11 -20.22
N THR A 418 -1.25 20.12 -21.46
CA THR A 418 -1.51 18.91 -22.25
C THR A 418 -0.30 17.96 -22.29
N ARG A 419 0.93 18.48 -22.27
CA ARG A 419 2.17 17.69 -22.21
C ARG A 419 2.33 16.96 -20.87
N ALA A 420 2.12 17.65 -19.75
CA ALA A 420 2.18 17.06 -18.42
C ALA A 420 1.08 16.00 -18.23
N LEU A 421 -0.15 16.28 -18.68
CA LEU A 421 -1.27 15.35 -18.62
C LEU A 421 -1.02 14.08 -19.44
N LYS A 422 -0.66 14.22 -20.73
CA LYS A 422 -0.40 13.08 -21.62
C LYS A 422 0.71 12.18 -21.09
N ARG A 423 1.76 12.75 -20.50
CA ARG A 423 2.86 12.01 -19.86
C ARG A 423 2.40 11.21 -18.64
N ALA A 424 1.60 11.82 -17.76
CA ALA A 424 1.07 11.13 -16.58
C ALA A 424 0.08 10.01 -16.97
N LEU A 425 -0.83 10.27 -17.91
CA LEU A 425 -1.77 9.26 -18.45
C LEU A 425 -1.04 8.12 -19.17
N LEU A 426 -0.03 8.41 -20.00
CA LEU A 426 0.78 7.39 -20.66
C LEU A 426 1.50 6.51 -19.64
N THR A 427 2.02 7.11 -18.57
CA THR A 427 2.69 6.36 -17.49
C THR A 427 1.71 5.42 -16.80
N ALA A 428 0.52 5.91 -16.45
CA ALA A 428 -0.53 5.08 -15.87
C ALA A 428 -0.96 3.94 -16.80
N LEU A 429 -1.20 4.23 -18.09
CA LEU A 429 -1.57 3.23 -19.11
C LEU A 429 -0.49 2.16 -19.33
N ARG A 430 0.79 2.51 -19.18
CA ARG A 430 1.91 1.53 -19.19
C ARG A 430 1.96 0.70 -17.91
N CYS A 431 1.61 1.27 -16.77
CA CYS A 431 1.55 0.55 -15.50
C CYS A 431 0.35 -0.42 -15.44
N VAL A 432 -0.82 -0.05 -15.98
CA VAL A 432 -2.04 -0.89 -15.98
C VAL A 432 -2.18 -1.78 -17.22
N ASP A 433 -1.09 -2.02 -17.97
CA ASP A 433 -1.11 -2.92 -19.13
C ASP A 433 -1.57 -4.34 -18.69
N PRO A 434 -2.55 -4.97 -19.36
CA PRO A 434 -3.00 -6.32 -19.01
C PRO A 434 -1.89 -7.37 -19.05
N ASP A 435 -0.86 -7.14 -19.88
CA ASP A 435 0.34 -7.96 -19.93
C ASP A 435 1.38 -7.43 -18.92
N SER A 436 1.65 -8.20 -17.87
CA SER A 436 2.62 -7.85 -16.83
C SER A 436 4.05 -7.67 -17.34
N GLU A 437 4.41 -8.26 -18.49
CA GLU A 437 5.74 -8.11 -19.08
C GLU A 437 5.90 -6.83 -19.91
N LYS A 438 4.80 -6.18 -20.29
CA LYS A 438 4.83 -4.83 -20.87
C LYS A 438 4.91 -3.70 -19.83
N ARG A 439 4.70 -4.00 -18.56
CA ARG A 439 4.76 -3.01 -17.47
C ARG A 439 6.20 -2.58 -17.20
N PRO A 440 6.47 -1.27 -17.09
CA PRO A 440 7.80 -0.73 -16.80
C PRO A 440 8.24 -1.08 -15.37
N LYS A 441 9.57 -1.09 -15.13
CA LYS A 441 10.12 -1.12 -13.77
C LYS A 441 9.79 0.18 -13.02
N MET A 442 9.71 0.16 -11.70
CA MET A 442 9.37 1.36 -10.93
C MET A 442 10.43 2.47 -11.07
N SER A 443 11.71 2.13 -11.23
CA SER A 443 12.77 3.09 -11.59
C SER A 443 12.57 3.78 -12.94
N GLN A 444 11.89 3.11 -13.90
CA GLN A 444 11.49 3.71 -15.18
C GLN A 444 10.24 4.59 -14.99
N VAL A 445 9.26 4.14 -14.20
CA VAL A 445 8.06 4.91 -13.83
C VAL A 445 8.43 6.24 -13.17
N VAL A 446 9.41 6.25 -12.27
CA VAL A 446 9.99 7.47 -11.67
C VAL A 446 10.42 8.46 -12.75
N ARG A 447 11.24 8.01 -13.72
CA ARG A 447 11.73 8.87 -14.82
C ARG A 447 10.61 9.35 -15.75
N MET A 448 9.56 8.54 -15.94
CA MET A 448 8.40 8.93 -16.75
C MET A 448 7.52 9.99 -16.06
N LEU A 449 7.44 9.98 -14.73
CA LEU A 449 6.73 10.97 -13.91
C LEU A 449 7.56 12.22 -13.58
N GLU A 450 8.88 12.16 -13.66
CA GLU A 450 9.74 13.33 -13.43
C GLU A 450 9.55 14.40 -14.52
N PRO A 451 9.28 15.66 -14.15
CA PRO A 451 9.12 16.73 -15.13
C PRO A 451 10.45 16.94 -15.85
N GLU A 452 10.41 16.95 -17.19
CA GLU A 452 11.56 17.38 -17.98
C GLU A 452 11.88 18.84 -17.63
N GLU A 453 13.07 19.08 -17.07
CA GLU A 453 13.63 20.43 -16.98
C GLU A 453 13.76 21.01 -18.40
N PRO A 454 13.43 22.29 -18.60
CA PRO A 454 13.67 22.94 -19.88
C PRO A 454 15.19 23.04 -20.11
N MET A 455 15.70 22.17 -20.99
CA MET A 455 17.08 22.23 -21.49
C MET A 455 17.44 23.68 -21.85
N PRO A 456 18.53 24.24 -21.29
CA PRO A 456 18.98 25.57 -21.67
C PRO A 456 19.16 25.62 -23.18
N HIS A 457 18.47 26.54 -23.85
CA HIS A 457 18.70 26.79 -25.27
C HIS A 457 20.05 27.50 -25.43
N GLU A 458 21.14 26.73 -25.45
CA GLU A 458 22.38 27.20 -26.07
C GLU A 458 22.06 27.58 -27.52
N GLY A 459 22.14 28.88 -27.77
CA GLY A 459 21.60 29.47 -28.99
C GLY A 459 22.27 28.89 -30.22
N ARG A 460 21.46 28.34 -31.15
CA ARG A 460 21.89 27.99 -32.52
C ARG A 460 22.29 29.24 -33.31
N ARG A 461 23.44 29.84 -32.96
CA ARG A 461 24.09 30.88 -33.76
C ARG A 461 24.72 30.23 -35.00
N HIS A 462 23.95 30.27 -36.08
CA HIS A 462 24.40 30.46 -37.46
C HIS A 462 25.74 29.80 -37.84
N ARG A 463 25.66 28.59 -38.41
CA ARG A 463 26.66 28.12 -39.38
C ARG A 463 25.97 27.57 -40.63
N ARG A 464 25.41 28.48 -41.42
CA ARG A 464 24.97 28.19 -42.80
C ARG A 464 25.24 29.40 -43.70
N ASN A 465 26.43 29.41 -44.28
CA ASN A 465 26.76 29.85 -45.65
C ASN A 465 28.29 29.91 -45.80
N ARG A 466 28.88 28.87 -46.40
CA ARG A 466 30.23 28.91 -46.99
C ARG A 466 30.26 27.99 -48.21
N SER A 467 29.75 28.52 -49.31
CA SER A 467 29.79 27.93 -50.66
C SER A 467 29.50 29.07 -51.65
N GLY A 468 30.52 29.55 -52.36
CA GLY A 468 30.40 30.71 -53.25
C GLY A 468 31.74 31.40 -53.49
N ASN A 469 32.45 30.90 -54.50
CA ASN A 469 33.49 31.51 -55.34
C ASN A 469 34.50 32.51 -54.73
N THR A 470 35.77 32.14 -54.85
CA THR A 470 36.90 33.08 -54.94
C THR A 470 37.55 32.91 -56.32
N GLU A 471 37.45 33.94 -57.16
CA GLU A 471 38.31 34.18 -58.31
C GLU A 471 38.87 35.61 -58.18
N THR A 472 40.15 35.75 -58.54
CA THR A 472 40.89 36.93 -59.09
C THR A 472 40.24 38.34 -59.03
N GLU A 473 40.94 39.44 -58.74
CA GLU A 473 42.33 39.79 -59.15
C GLU A 473 42.91 41.04 -58.41
N ASN A 474 44.26 41.14 -58.40
CA ASN A 474 45.15 42.33 -58.43
C ASN A 474 45.05 43.59 -57.52
N SER A 475 46.25 43.98 -57.02
CA SER A 475 46.87 45.33 -56.95
C SER A 475 46.23 46.45 -56.08
N ASP A 476 46.96 47.35 -55.41
CA ASP A 476 48.41 47.60 -55.26
C ASP A 476 48.64 48.52 -54.05
N THR A 477 49.82 48.45 -53.39
CA THR A 477 50.42 49.52 -52.53
C THR A 477 49.62 50.04 -51.30
N GLU A 478 50.16 50.67 -50.24
CA GLU A 478 51.52 50.97 -49.80
C GLU A 478 51.57 51.12 -48.25
N LYS A 479 52.72 50.81 -47.64
CA LYS A 479 53.36 51.51 -46.48
C LYS A 479 52.62 51.79 -45.13
N VAL A 480 53.33 51.39 -44.06
CA VAL A 480 53.85 52.22 -42.94
C VAL A 480 53.25 52.10 -41.51
N THR A 481 54.21 51.97 -40.55
CA THR A 481 54.17 52.12 -39.08
C THR A 481 53.40 51.15 -38.17
N THR A 482 54.20 50.27 -37.52
CA THR A 482 54.19 50.03 -36.05
C THR A 482 54.66 51.31 -35.30
N PRO A 483 54.71 51.43 -33.94
CA PRO A 483 54.77 50.37 -32.92
C PRO A 483 54.03 50.67 -31.58
N ILE A 484 54.47 49.99 -30.49
CA ILE A 484 54.31 50.30 -29.05
C ILE A 484 52.95 49.90 -28.45
N LEU A 485 52.84 49.31 -27.25
CA LEU A 485 53.66 48.50 -26.32
C LEU A 485 52.76 48.34 -25.05
N ARG A 486 52.99 47.29 -24.24
CA ARG A 486 52.97 47.26 -22.74
C ARG A 486 52.13 48.31 -21.97
N GLN A 487 51.46 48.00 -20.85
CA GLN A 487 51.64 47.01 -19.77
C GLN A 487 50.33 47.02 -18.93
N ARG A 488 50.06 46.13 -17.97
CA ARG A 488 50.95 45.33 -17.13
C ARG A 488 50.27 44.05 -16.65
#